data_AF-A0A5B6ZZN5-F1
#
_entry.id   AF-A0A5B6ZZN5-F1
#
_cell.length_a   1.000
_cell.length_b   1.000
_cell.length_c   1.000
_cell.angle_alpha   90.00
_cell.angle_beta   90.00
_cell.angle_gamma   90.00
#
_symmetry.space_group_name_H-M   'P 1'
#
loop_
_entity.id
_entity.type
_entity.pdbx_description
1 polymer ?
#
loop_
_entity_poly.entity_id
_entity_poly.type
_entity_poly.pdbx_seq_one_letter_code
_entity_poly.pdbx_strand_id
1 'polypeptide(L)'
;NLSEGDIPVDLRSLASLETLDLSENNFRSLPSSISHLSSLVVLGLDRCTSLQLLREFPPNLWALGARGCTSLEKLPNLSNFKTEHSKQNNVDFYFPSKEIPKWFSHQRMGSSISFHVPLHVEHQFLGMTLWAVYAAEKVEDLFKTLSLQVVISNRTNGSKWTHKPALYSILVLSEGHSWVSHLPKSYFRYPIKGG
;
A
#
# COMPACT_ATOMS: atom_id res chain seq x y z
N ASN A 1 -18.94 -11.07 12.27
CA ASN A 1 -19.32 -9.73 11.82
C ASN A 1 -19.24 -8.80 13.03
N LEU A 2 -18.10 -8.14 13.18
CA LEU A 2 -17.81 -7.16 14.22
C LEU A 2 -18.40 -5.82 13.81
N SER A 3 -18.92 -5.10 14.79
CA SER A 3 -19.58 -3.81 14.72
C SER A 3 -18.92 -2.81 15.68
N GLU A 4 -19.49 -1.61 15.79
CA GLU A 4 -18.94 -0.58 16.66
C GLU A 4 -18.91 -1.05 18.13
N GLY A 5 -17.74 -1.00 18.77
CA GLY A 5 -17.54 -1.45 20.15
C GLY A 5 -17.20 -2.93 20.31
N ASP A 6 -17.27 -3.75 19.25
CA ASP A 6 -16.85 -5.17 19.32
C ASP A 6 -15.32 -5.33 19.33
N ILE A 7 -14.60 -4.35 18.77
CA ILE A 7 -13.14 -4.29 18.87
C ILE A 7 -12.79 -3.65 20.22
N PRO A 8 -12.01 -4.32 21.08
CA PRO A 8 -11.60 -3.75 22.35
C PRO A 8 -10.91 -2.39 22.17
N VAL A 9 -11.28 -1.42 23.00
CA VAL A 9 -10.68 -0.08 22.97
C VAL A 9 -9.17 -0.15 23.23
N ASP A 10 -8.72 -1.11 24.04
CA ASP A 10 -7.31 -1.35 24.32
C ASP A 10 -6.83 -2.70 23.74
N LEU A 11 -5.97 -2.62 22.73
CA LEU A 11 -5.34 -3.77 22.08
C LEU A 11 -3.92 -4.04 22.58
N ARG A 12 -3.42 -3.33 23.62
CA ARG A 12 -2.04 -3.49 24.11
C ARG A 12 -1.68 -4.91 24.54
N SER A 13 -2.66 -5.70 24.98
CA SER A 13 -2.45 -7.12 25.32
C SER A 13 -2.04 -7.97 24.11
N LEU A 14 -2.29 -7.47 22.90
CA LEU A 14 -1.94 -8.11 21.62
C LEU A 14 -0.62 -7.58 21.05
N ALA A 15 0.28 -7.01 21.87
CA ALA A 15 1.52 -6.37 21.41
C ALA A 15 2.43 -7.28 20.54
N SER A 16 2.33 -8.60 20.69
CA SER A 16 3.09 -9.59 19.90
C SER A 16 2.41 -10.00 18.59
N LEU A 17 1.21 -9.50 18.30
CA LEU A 17 0.45 -9.87 17.09
C LEU A 17 1.16 -9.36 15.83
N GLU A 18 1.47 -10.26 14.91
CA GLU A 18 2.14 -9.94 13.64
C GLU A 18 1.18 -9.76 12.47
N THR A 19 0.06 -10.47 12.47
CA THR A 19 -0.98 -10.37 11.44
C THR A 19 -2.35 -10.24 12.08
N LEU A 20 -3.13 -9.27 11.61
CA LEU A 20 -4.50 -9.03 12.05
C LEU A 20 -5.39 -8.89 10.83
N ASP A 21 -6.34 -9.81 10.67
CA ASP A 21 -7.36 -9.73 9.63
C ASP A 21 -8.72 -9.39 10.26
N LEU A 22 -9.23 -8.21 9.90
CA LEU A 22 -10.53 -7.68 10.29
C LEU A 22 -11.41 -7.44 9.05
N SER A 23 -11.08 -8.06 7.92
CA SER A 23 -11.86 -7.98 6.68
C SER A 23 -13.31 -8.43 6.89
N GLU A 24 -14.23 -7.92 6.07
CA GLU A 24 -15.66 -8.28 6.06
C GLU A 24 -16.40 -7.98 7.37
N ASN A 25 -16.06 -6.86 8.01
CA ASN A 25 -16.74 -6.36 9.21
C ASN A 25 -17.33 -4.96 9.00
N ASN A 26 -18.20 -4.53 9.93
CA ASN A 26 -19.07 -3.37 9.77
C ASN A 26 -18.76 -2.21 10.74
N PHE A 27 -17.55 -2.16 11.30
CA PHE A 27 -17.11 -1.04 12.13
C PHE A 27 -16.82 0.22 11.30
N ARG A 28 -16.95 1.41 11.90
CA ARG A 28 -16.72 2.69 11.20
C ARG A 28 -15.28 3.21 11.35
N SER A 29 -14.59 2.76 12.39
CA SER A 29 -13.21 3.10 12.68
C SER A 29 -12.51 1.99 13.47
N LEU A 30 -11.18 1.97 13.41
CA LEU A 30 -10.35 1.17 14.32
C LEU A 30 -10.13 1.94 15.63
N PRO A 31 -9.96 1.26 16.78
CA PRO A 31 -9.56 1.91 18.01
C PRO A 31 -8.14 2.52 17.87
N SER A 32 -7.89 3.65 18.53
CA SER A 32 -6.57 4.31 18.49
C SER A 32 -5.43 3.43 19.02
N SER A 33 -5.73 2.50 19.91
CA SER A 33 -4.76 1.53 20.43
C SER A 33 -4.17 0.60 19.36
N ILE A 34 -4.72 0.56 18.13
CA ILE A 34 -4.11 -0.15 16.99
C ILE A 34 -2.68 0.34 16.71
N SER A 35 -2.40 1.62 16.98
CA SER A 35 -1.06 2.21 16.81
C SER A 35 -0.02 1.67 17.81
N HIS A 36 -0.46 1.01 18.89
CA HIS A 36 0.43 0.42 19.89
C HIS A 36 0.88 -1.00 19.55
N LEU A 37 0.34 -1.61 18.48
CA LEU A 37 0.70 -2.98 18.08
C LEU A 37 2.05 -3.01 17.36
N SER A 38 3.14 -2.85 18.12
CA SER A 38 4.49 -2.69 17.56
C SER A 38 4.96 -3.87 16.72
N SER A 39 4.48 -5.09 16.96
CA SER A 39 4.82 -6.25 16.14
C SER A 39 3.93 -6.43 14.92
N LEU A 40 2.86 -5.64 14.77
CA LEU A 40 1.89 -5.83 13.69
C LEU A 40 2.49 -5.39 12.36
N VAL A 41 2.60 -6.36 11.46
CA VAL A 41 3.25 -6.22 10.15
C VAL A 41 2.23 -6.27 9.01
N VAL A 42 1.11 -6.98 9.18
CA VAL A 42 0.02 -7.09 8.19
C VAL A 42 -1.35 -6.76 8.81
N LEU A 43 -2.11 -5.89 8.16
CA LEU A 43 -3.48 -5.52 8.57
C LEU A 43 -4.47 -5.70 7.41
N GLY A 44 -5.42 -6.62 7.55
CA GLY A 44 -6.53 -6.84 6.61
C GLY A 44 -7.79 -6.09 7.06
N LEU A 45 -8.33 -5.25 6.18
CA LEU A 45 -9.59 -4.51 6.34
C LEU A 45 -10.44 -4.60 5.07
N ASP A 46 -10.20 -5.60 4.22
CA ASP A 46 -10.91 -5.69 2.95
C ASP A 46 -12.40 -5.86 3.18
N ARG A 47 -13.23 -5.23 2.35
CA ARG A 47 -14.70 -5.27 2.40
C ARG A 47 -15.30 -4.75 3.72
N CYS A 48 -14.59 -3.93 4.48
CA CYS A 48 -15.17 -3.17 5.58
C CYS A 48 -15.97 -1.96 5.04
N THR A 49 -17.16 -2.23 4.51
CA THR A 49 -17.96 -1.24 3.75
C THR A 49 -18.40 -0.02 4.56
N SER A 50 -18.48 -0.15 5.89
CA SER A 50 -18.83 0.93 6.82
C SER A 50 -17.63 1.73 7.32
N LEU A 51 -16.39 1.30 7.02
CA LEU A 51 -15.17 1.96 7.47
C LEU A 51 -15.02 3.33 6.81
N GLN A 52 -14.99 4.39 7.63
CA GLN A 52 -14.94 5.78 7.18
C GLN A 52 -13.57 6.42 7.37
N LEU A 53 -12.80 5.99 8.38
CA LEU A 53 -11.57 6.64 8.81
C LEU A 53 -10.41 5.64 8.96
N LEU A 54 -9.28 6.00 8.35
CA LEU A 54 -7.97 5.36 8.51
C LEU A 54 -6.94 6.44 8.84
N ARG A 55 -6.60 6.60 10.13
CA ARG A 55 -5.71 7.68 10.61
C ARG A 55 -4.48 7.19 11.35
N GLU A 56 -4.64 6.15 12.15
CA GLU A 56 -3.59 5.61 13.01
C GLU A 56 -3.17 4.22 12.51
N PHE A 57 -1.86 3.99 12.48
CA PHE A 57 -1.28 2.72 12.03
C PHE A 57 -0.23 2.23 13.01
N PRO A 58 -0.06 0.91 13.12
CA PRO A 58 1.10 0.32 13.75
C PRO A 58 2.41 0.81 13.11
N PRO A 59 3.47 1.03 13.88
CA PRO A 59 4.72 1.62 13.39
C PRO A 59 5.49 0.73 12.41
N ASN A 60 5.30 -0.60 12.48
CA ASN A 60 6.01 -1.57 11.65
C ASN A 60 5.14 -2.22 10.56
N LEU A 61 3.98 -1.61 10.28
CA LEU A 61 3.07 -2.09 9.26
C LEU A 61 3.71 -1.98 7.87
N TRP A 62 3.83 -3.10 7.16
CA TRP A 62 4.33 -3.13 5.79
C TRP A 62 3.26 -3.52 4.77
N ALA A 63 2.13 -4.11 5.19
CA ALA A 63 1.03 -4.42 4.30
C ALA A 63 -0.32 -4.04 4.91
N LEU A 64 -1.16 -3.34 4.14
CA LEU A 64 -2.54 -3.06 4.51
C LEU A 64 -3.49 -3.23 3.32
N GLY A 65 -4.49 -4.10 3.51
CA GLY A 65 -5.60 -4.28 2.58
C GLY A 65 -6.83 -3.50 3.06
N ALA A 66 -7.35 -2.58 2.25
CA ALA A 66 -8.60 -1.88 2.50
C ALA A 66 -9.47 -1.82 1.24
N ARG A 67 -9.41 -2.85 0.38
CA ARG A 67 -10.20 -2.92 -0.85
C ARG A 67 -11.67 -3.05 -0.53
N GLY A 68 -12.54 -2.47 -1.35
CA GLY A 68 -13.99 -2.53 -1.13
C GLY A 68 -14.48 -1.78 0.13
N CYS A 69 -13.65 -0.98 0.80
CA CYS A 69 -14.08 -0.07 1.86
C CYS A 69 -14.76 1.17 1.25
N THR A 70 -15.97 0.99 0.73
CA THR A 70 -16.68 1.99 -0.09
C THR A 70 -17.04 3.29 0.64
N SER A 71 -17.08 3.30 1.97
CA SER A 71 -17.35 4.50 2.78
C SER A 71 -16.10 5.29 3.19
N LEU A 72 -14.91 4.90 2.74
CA LEU A 72 -13.67 5.54 3.17
C LEU A 72 -13.58 6.98 2.62
N GLU A 73 -13.72 7.98 3.49
CA GLU A 73 -13.83 9.39 3.09
C GLU A 73 -12.48 9.99 2.66
N LYS A 74 -11.39 9.55 3.30
CA LYS A 74 -10.04 10.06 3.08
C LYS A 74 -9.03 8.93 3.09
N LEU A 75 -8.11 9.00 2.15
CA LEU A 75 -6.93 8.15 2.15
C LEU A 75 -6.01 8.53 3.31
N PRO A 76 -5.34 7.56 3.94
CA PRO A 76 -4.39 7.84 4.99
C PRO A 76 -3.19 8.62 4.49
N ASN A 77 -2.57 9.39 5.38
CA ASN A 77 -1.30 10.04 5.06
C ASN A 77 -0.17 8.99 5.01
N LEU A 78 0.30 8.71 3.80
CA LEU A 78 1.33 7.72 3.57
C LEU A 78 2.75 8.18 3.98
N SER A 79 2.94 9.46 4.34
CA SER A 79 4.25 9.99 4.74
C SER A 79 4.81 9.36 6.02
N ASN A 80 3.93 8.74 6.82
CA ASN A 80 4.27 8.14 8.10
C ASN A 80 4.78 6.70 7.97
N PHE A 81 4.64 6.08 6.80
CA PHE A 81 5.25 4.78 6.52
C PHE A 81 6.73 4.96 6.15
N LYS A 82 7.49 5.50 7.10
CA LYS A 82 8.95 5.58 7.04
C LYS A 82 9.49 4.29 7.65
N THR A 83 9.65 3.26 6.84
CA THR A 83 10.25 2.01 7.32
C THR A 83 11.78 2.14 7.36
N GLU A 84 12.32 2.78 8.40
CA GLU A 84 13.76 2.69 8.69
C GLU A 84 14.18 1.23 9.02
N HIS A 85 13.21 0.36 9.33
CA HIS A 85 13.44 -1.03 9.68
C HIS A 85 13.26 -2.05 8.53
N SER A 86 12.73 -1.67 7.35
CA SER A 86 12.61 -2.63 6.23
C SER A 86 13.87 -2.65 5.38
N LYS A 87 14.90 -3.36 5.86
CA LYS A 87 16.11 -3.62 5.06
C LYS A 87 15.85 -4.42 3.79
N GLN A 88 14.65 -5.00 3.61
CA GLN A 88 14.33 -5.85 2.45
C GLN A 88 12.90 -5.78 1.87
N ASN A 89 11.93 -5.14 2.53
CA ASN A 89 10.51 -5.31 2.16
C ASN A 89 9.86 -4.01 1.69
N ASN A 90 9.21 -4.06 0.53
CA ASN A 90 8.35 -3.00 0.03
C ASN A 90 7.12 -2.88 0.93
N VAL A 91 6.62 -1.65 1.08
CA VAL A 91 5.38 -1.40 1.82
C VAL A 91 4.25 -1.32 0.81
N ASP A 92 3.23 -2.17 0.95
CA ASP A 92 2.12 -2.29 -0.02
C ASP A 92 0.76 -1.98 0.61
N PHE A 93 0.08 -1.00 0.03
CA PHE A 93 -1.26 -0.57 0.44
C PHE A 93 -2.28 -0.77 -0.66
N TYR A 94 -3.49 -1.17 -0.27
CA TYR A 94 -4.60 -1.34 -1.21
C TYR A 94 -5.81 -0.53 -0.78
N PHE A 95 -6.33 0.27 -1.69
CA PHE A 95 -7.43 1.19 -1.43
C PHE A 95 -8.56 1.03 -2.46
N PRO A 96 -9.81 1.38 -2.09
CA PRO A 96 -10.95 1.40 -2.99
C PRO A 96 -10.95 2.69 -3.83
N SER A 97 -9.81 3.00 -4.45
CA SER A 97 -9.64 4.16 -5.33
C SER A 97 -9.51 3.71 -6.77
N LYS A 98 -10.21 4.40 -7.66
CA LYS A 98 -10.23 4.16 -9.12
C LYS A 98 -9.41 5.18 -9.90
N GLU A 99 -8.75 6.11 -9.20
CA GLU A 99 -7.99 7.19 -9.82
C GLU A 99 -6.64 7.37 -9.12
N ILE A 100 -5.64 7.84 -9.88
CA ILE A 100 -4.36 8.28 -9.35
C ILE A 100 -4.55 9.71 -8.83
N PRO A 101 -4.17 10.01 -7.57
CA PRO A 101 -4.31 11.37 -7.05
C PRO A 101 -3.54 12.40 -7.90
N LYS A 102 -4.15 13.56 -8.17
CA LYS A 102 -3.58 14.61 -9.04
C LYS A 102 -2.22 15.14 -8.61
N TRP A 103 -1.86 14.99 -7.33
CA TRP A 103 -0.58 15.44 -6.79
C TRP A 103 0.61 14.51 -7.14
N PHE A 104 0.37 13.34 -7.75
CA PHE A 104 1.45 12.52 -8.32
C PHE A 104 2.07 13.21 -9.55
N SER A 105 3.38 13.46 -9.49
CA SER A 105 4.12 14.22 -10.51
C SER A 105 4.14 13.55 -11.90
N HIS A 106 3.96 12.23 -11.96
CA HIS A 106 3.98 11.47 -13.21
C HIS A 106 2.80 10.48 -13.22
N GLN A 107 1.95 10.56 -14.24
CA GLN A 107 0.79 9.69 -14.43
C GLN A 107 0.75 9.17 -15.86
N ARG A 108 0.45 7.89 -16.04
CA ARG A 108 0.38 7.23 -17.35
C ARG A 108 -0.64 6.11 -17.32
N MET A 109 -1.29 5.88 -18.45
CA MET A 109 -2.06 4.66 -18.70
C MET A 109 -1.10 3.54 -19.13
N GLY A 110 -1.38 2.32 -18.68
CA GLY A 110 -0.61 1.11 -19.00
C GLY A 110 0.29 0.62 -17.86
N SER A 111 1.04 -0.44 -18.12
CA SER A 111 1.87 -1.15 -17.11
C SER A 111 3.31 -0.62 -17.01
N SER A 112 3.58 0.58 -17.54
CA SER A 112 4.91 1.19 -17.49
C SER A 112 4.88 2.69 -17.29
N ILE A 113 5.86 3.19 -16.55
CA ILE A 113 6.11 4.61 -16.33
C ILE A 113 7.57 4.93 -16.58
N SER A 114 7.82 6.08 -17.19
CA SER A 114 9.17 6.55 -17.51
C SER A 114 9.31 8.03 -17.22
N PHE A 115 10.41 8.44 -16.63
CA PHE A 115 10.67 9.84 -16.23
C PHE A 115 12.16 10.17 -16.36
N HIS A 116 12.47 11.47 -16.35
CA HIS A 116 13.83 11.96 -16.19
C HIS A 116 14.04 12.31 -14.72
N VAL A 117 15.17 11.90 -14.16
CA VAL A 117 15.56 12.24 -12.78
C VAL A 117 16.07 13.67 -12.75
N PRO A 118 15.49 14.57 -11.95
CA PRO A 118 16.03 15.92 -11.79
C PRO A 118 17.37 15.90 -11.03
N LEU A 119 18.35 16.68 -11.49
CA LEU A 119 19.71 16.77 -10.93
C LEU A 119 19.77 16.98 -9.40
N HIS A 120 18.90 17.81 -8.85
CA HIS A 120 18.88 18.15 -7.42
C HIS A 120 18.39 17.00 -6.51
N VAL A 121 17.79 15.95 -7.08
CA VAL A 121 17.18 14.85 -6.32
C VAL A 121 18.21 13.80 -5.93
N GLU A 122 19.33 13.67 -6.64
CA GLU A 122 20.28 12.55 -6.49
C GLU A 122 20.78 12.34 -5.05
N HIS A 123 21.15 13.43 -4.35
CA HIS A 123 21.66 13.37 -2.99
C HIS A 123 20.57 13.37 -1.90
N GLN A 124 19.36 13.81 -2.24
CA GLN A 124 18.22 13.89 -1.31
C GLN A 124 17.18 12.78 -1.54
N PHE A 125 17.44 11.86 -2.49
CA PHE A 125 16.51 10.82 -2.85
C PHE A 125 16.31 9.83 -1.70
N LEU A 126 15.10 9.82 -1.11
CA LEU A 126 14.71 8.91 -0.04
C LEU A 126 14.01 7.65 -0.56
N GLY A 127 13.34 7.75 -1.71
CA GLY A 127 12.55 6.68 -2.30
C GLY A 127 11.54 7.20 -3.31
N MET A 128 10.77 6.30 -3.90
CA MET A 128 9.66 6.60 -4.80
C MET A 128 8.36 6.02 -4.24
N THR A 129 7.27 6.74 -4.39
CA THR A 129 5.93 6.17 -4.19
C THR A 129 5.33 5.84 -5.55
N LEU A 130 4.93 4.59 -5.73
CA LEU A 130 4.21 4.12 -6.89
C LEU A 130 2.72 4.03 -6.56
N TRP A 131 1.87 4.54 -7.44
CA TRP A 131 0.41 4.37 -7.37
C TRP A 131 -0.08 3.75 -8.67
N ALA A 132 -0.62 2.54 -8.59
CA ALA A 132 -1.17 1.81 -9.73
C ALA A 132 -2.66 1.59 -9.52
N VAL A 133 -3.48 2.07 -10.46
CA VAL A 133 -4.90 1.71 -10.53
C VAL A 133 -5.02 0.50 -11.45
N TYR A 134 -5.75 -0.52 -11.01
CA TYR A 134 -6.02 -1.71 -11.80
C TYR A 134 -7.45 -2.20 -11.57
N ALA A 135 -7.98 -2.89 -12.57
CA ALA A 135 -9.20 -3.68 -12.44
C ALA A 135 -8.80 -5.13 -12.74
N ALA A 136 -9.23 -6.05 -11.88
CA ALA A 136 -8.99 -7.46 -12.07
C ALA A 136 -10.33 -8.15 -12.35
N GLU A 137 -10.39 -8.95 -13.42
CA GLU A 137 -11.53 -9.83 -13.66
C GLU A 137 -11.57 -10.91 -12.59
N LYS A 138 -12.78 -11.27 -12.14
CA LYS A 138 -12.99 -12.31 -11.13
C LYS A 138 -12.43 -13.65 -11.64
N VAL A 139 -11.28 -14.06 -11.12
CA VAL A 139 -10.70 -15.36 -11.47
C VAL A 139 -11.23 -16.39 -10.47
N GLU A 140 -11.92 -17.41 -10.96
CA GLU A 140 -12.44 -18.53 -10.15
C GLU A 140 -11.32 -19.41 -9.56
N ASP A 141 -10.10 -19.24 -10.06
CA ASP A 141 -8.94 -20.05 -9.73
C ASP A 141 -7.89 -19.22 -8.97
N LEU A 142 -7.78 -19.42 -7.66
CA LEU A 142 -6.87 -18.70 -6.76
C LEU A 142 -5.38 -18.79 -7.19
N PHE A 143 -5.02 -19.77 -8.03
CA PHE A 143 -3.64 -20.02 -8.48
C PHE A 143 -3.29 -19.37 -9.82
N LYS A 144 -4.25 -18.80 -10.56
CA LYS A 144 -3.96 -17.90 -11.69
C LYS A 144 -3.69 -16.50 -11.15
N THR A 145 -2.60 -16.38 -10.41
CA THR A 145 -2.15 -15.11 -9.84
C THR A 145 -1.92 -14.13 -10.99
N LEU A 146 -2.76 -13.09 -11.08
CA LEU A 146 -2.48 -11.93 -11.92
C LEU A 146 -1.10 -11.43 -11.52
N SER A 147 -0.13 -11.51 -12.43
CA SER A 147 1.21 -10.94 -12.21
C SER A 147 1.12 -9.43 -12.40
N LEU A 148 0.45 -8.73 -11.46
CA LEU A 148 0.45 -7.28 -11.43
C LEU A 148 1.92 -6.85 -11.34
N GLN A 149 2.36 -6.13 -12.36
CA GLN A 149 3.72 -5.63 -12.42
C GLN A 149 3.73 -4.27 -13.08
N VAL A 150 4.57 -3.39 -12.55
CA VAL A 150 4.83 -2.09 -13.13
C VAL A 150 6.29 -1.98 -13.49
N VAL A 151 6.52 -1.55 -14.72
CA VAL A 151 7.85 -1.26 -15.22
C VAL A 151 8.16 0.21 -14.98
N ILE A 152 9.23 0.49 -14.25
CA ILE A 152 9.73 1.82 -13.93
C ILE A 152 11.01 2.06 -14.74
N SER A 153 11.06 3.13 -15.53
CA SER A 153 12.22 3.43 -16.39
C SER A 153 12.77 4.82 -16.13
N ASN A 154 14.07 4.91 -15.82
CA ASN A 154 14.81 6.16 -15.76
C ASN A 154 15.38 6.48 -17.14
N ARG A 155 14.86 7.54 -17.78
CA ARG A 155 15.33 7.99 -19.10
C ARG A 155 16.70 8.67 -19.06
N THR A 156 17.10 9.20 -17.92
CA THR A 156 18.37 9.92 -17.75
C THR A 156 19.58 9.00 -17.94
N ASN A 157 19.51 7.76 -17.45
CA ASN A 157 20.62 6.81 -17.52
C ASN A 157 20.24 5.45 -18.15
N GLY A 158 19.02 5.32 -18.67
CA GLY A 158 18.51 4.10 -19.31
C GLY A 158 18.14 2.95 -18.36
N SER A 159 18.22 3.14 -17.04
CA SER A 159 17.90 2.08 -16.07
C SER A 159 16.42 1.70 -16.09
N LYS A 160 16.15 0.41 -15.85
CA LYS A 160 14.79 -0.15 -15.84
C LYS A 160 14.62 -1.10 -14.66
N TRP A 161 13.50 -0.98 -13.95
CA TRP A 161 13.14 -1.80 -12.80
C TRP A 161 11.73 -2.36 -12.99
N THR A 162 11.51 -3.60 -12.59
CA THR A 162 10.17 -4.21 -12.56
C THR A 162 9.77 -4.38 -11.11
N HIS A 163 8.66 -3.75 -10.73
CA HIS A 163 8.11 -3.81 -9.39
C HIS A 163 6.82 -4.63 -9.38
N LYS A 164 6.62 -5.41 -8.32
CA LYS A 164 5.47 -6.28 -8.10
C LYS A 164 4.96 -6.09 -6.67
N PRO A 165 3.65 -6.20 -6.44
CA PRO A 165 3.08 -6.20 -5.11
C PRO A 165 3.56 -7.41 -4.33
N ALA A 166 3.68 -7.27 -3.01
CA ALA A 166 3.91 -8.42 -2.15
C ALA A 166 2.73 -9.40 -2.16
N LEU A 167 3.08 -10.68 -2.20
CA LEU A 167 2.24 -11.83 -2.54
C LEU A 167 1.02 -12.10 -1.63
N TYR A 168 0.88 -11.41 -0.49
CA TYR A 168 -0.11 -11.77 0.54
C TYR A 168 -1.51 -11.18 0.32
N SER A 169 -1.78 -10.53 -0.81
CA SER A 169 -2.93 -9.64 -0.85
C SER A 169 -3.68 -9.56 -2.17
N ILE A 170 -3.42 -10.33 -3.23
CA ILE A 170 -4.30 -10.23 -4.41
C ILE A 170 -5.51 -11.15 -4.24
N LEU A 171 -6.49 -10.71 -3.42
CA LEU A 171 -7.86 -11.22 -3.52
C LEU A 171 -8.63 -10.32 -4.48
N VAL A 172 -8.93 -10.91 -5.62
CA VAL A 172 -9.54 -10.33 -6.80
C VAL A 172 -10.98 -9.93 -6.52
N LEU A 173 -11.30 -8.66 -6.70
CA LEU A 173 -12.68 -8.16 -6.71
C LEU A 173 -12.90 -7.38 -7.99
N SER A 174 -14.08 -7.57 -8.58
CA SER A 174 -14.57 -7.04 -9.86
C SER A 174 -14.72 -5.52 -9.96
N GLU A 175 -14.02 -4.77 -9.10
CA GLU A 175 -14.08 -3.31 -9.01
C GLU A 175 -12.67 -2.72 -9.18
N GLY A 176 -12.58 -1.46 -9.58
CA GLY A 176 -11.29 -0.78 -9.68
C GLY A 176 -10.66 -0.55 -8.31
N HIS A 177 -9.40 -0.96 -8.15
CA HIS A 177 -8.62 -0.80 -6.92
C HIS A 177 -7.32 -0.07 -7.20
N SER A 178 -6.77 0.53 -6.15
CA SER A 178 -5.43 1.12 -6.18
C SER A 178 -4.48 0.27 -5.35
N TRP A 179 -3.29 0.04 -5.90
CA TRP A 179 -2.13 -0.50 -5.22
C TRP A 179 -1.10 0.62 -5.10
N VAL A 180 -0.63 0.84 -3.87
CA VAL A 180 0.33 1.90 -3.56
C VAL A 180 1.53 1.29 -2.87
N SER A 181 2.72 1.54 -3.42
CA SER A 181 3.97 1.03 -2.86
C SER A 181 4.95 2.13 -2.57
N HIS A 182 5.61 2.07 -1.42
CA HIS A 182 6.81 2.85 -1.18
C HIS A 182 8.06 2.02 -1.50
N LEU A 183 8.85 2.51 -2.45
CA LEU A 183 10.13 1.96 -2.88
C LEU A 183 11.25 2.76 -2.23
N PRO A 184 11.87 2.27 -1.14
CA PRO A 184 12.95 3.01 -0.48
C PRO A 184 14.16 3.13 -1.40
N LYS A 185 15.06 4.09 -1.14
CA LYS A 185 16.32 4.23 -1.89
C LYS A 185 17.09 2.91 -2.04
N SER A 186 17.08 2.08 -0.99
CA SER A 186 17.74 0.76 -0.97
C SER A 186 17.16 -0.25 -1.97
N TYR A 187 15.92 -0.04 -2.44
CA TYR A 187 15.30 -0.87 -3.48
C TYR A 187 16.06 -0.81 -4.81
N PHE A 188 16.67 0.34 -5.10
CA PHE A 188 17.37 0.59 -6.36
C PHE A 188 18.83 0.15 -6.22
N ARG A 189 19.19 -0.97 -6.86
CA ARG A 189 20.57 -1.53 -6.86
C ARG A 189 21.65 -0.54 -7.29
N TYR A 190 21.29 0.48 -8.06
CA TYR A 190 22.16 1.55 -8.48
C TYR A 190 21.55 2.89 -8.06
N PRO A 191 22.38 3.89 -7.69
CA PRO A 191 21.89 5.23 -7.38
C PRO A 191 21.00 5.76 -8.51
N ILE A 192 19.87 6.36 -8.15
CA ILE A 192 19.10 7.14 -9.09
C ILE A 192 19.92 8.39 -9.41
N LYS A 193 20.59 8.38 -10.57
CA LYS A 193 21.46 9.48 -11.02
C LYS A 193 20.69 10.47 -11.88
N GLY A 194 20.93 11.76 -11.63
CA GLY A 194 20.68 12.83 -12.60
C GLY A 194 21.74 12.81 -13.68
N GLY A 195 21.48 13.47 -14.82
CA GLY A 195 22.41 13.60 -15.94
C GLY A 195 22.84 15.04 -16.07
#